data_AF-N9K9I9-F1
#
_entry.id   AF-N9K9I9-F1
#
_cell.length_a   1.000
_cell.length_b   1.000
_cell.length_c   1.000
_cell.angle_alpha   90.00
_cell.angle_beta   90.00
_cell.angle_gamma   90.00
#
_symmetry.space_group_name_H-M   'P 1'
#
loop_
_entity.id
_entity.type
_entity.pdbx_description
1 polymer ?
#
loop_
_entity_poly.entity_id
_entity_poly.type
_entity_poly.pdbx_seq_one_letter_code
_entity_poly.pdbx_strand_id
1 'polypeptide(L)'
;MPNKLLISTICSGAFLLTACGGGGNNNQTSFDSKEKLDYTKKENIGLINEPVVAISNEHDNPVIDIITIAQELHYLISNQDSSSYTASCQSGSTTLNKDGSVTLNNCKNLTIYSNTGSHSVFGQDEVVIASGTIQAKLTRTTTLKKTDLTLVNFSIDLADETALVNGKLSSTSTSINSDNYQDLFEANQFTYKHLDKLDKTNNLQYILNNYSLASNNSISKGNIDSKAKGELTGEVKAKAFSVNFNSNFAFNNAKDLENMKPSQAKLNIEDINNKQNSIVITQTINGQALINAYANNHTVTGFPQTIDWIKFY
;
A
#
# COMPACT_ATOMS: atom_id res chain seq x y z
N MET A 1 -7.58 -18.08 -8.17
CA MET A 1 -6.91 -17.87 -6.87
C MET A 1 -7.50 -16.59 -6.31
N PRO A 2 -8.10 -16.62 -5.12
CA PRO A 2 -8.78 -15.46 -4.54
C PRO A 2 -7.81 -14.29 -4.44
N ASN A 3 -8.27 -13.10 -4.86
CA ASN A 3 -7.54 -11.85 -4.66
C ASN A 3 -7.40 -11.64 -3.15
N LYS A 4 -6.25 -11.98 -2.59
CA LYS A 4 -5.88 -11.69 -1.20
C LYS A 4 -5.73 -10.19 -0.92
N LEU A 5 -5.98 -9.36 -1.93
CA LEU A 5 -5.74 -7.92 -2.05
C LEU A 5 -6.25 -7.06 -0.86
N LEU A 6 -7.12 -7.61 -0.02
CA LEU A 6 -7.78 -6.90 1.07
C LEU A 6 -7.83 -7.70 2.40
N ILE A 7 -7.46 -8.99 2.43
CA ILE A 7 -7.66 -9.90 3.60
C ILE A 7 -6.42 -10.00 4.54
N SER A 8 -5.32 -9.30 4.28
CA SER A 8 -4.14 -9.30 5.18
C SER A 8 -4.19 -8.12 6.16
N THR A 9 -5.11 -8.17 7.13
CA THR A 9 -4.98 -7.42 8.39
C THR A 9 -5.28 -8.33 9.59
N ILE A 10 -4.28 -9.14 9.90
CA ILE A 10 -3.82 -9.55 11.23
C ILE A 10 -4.90 -9.76 12.31
N CYS A 11 -5.27 -11.03 12.46
CA CYS A 11 -5.70 -11.62 13.73
C CYS A 11 -4.63 -11.42 14.80
N SER A 12 -4.88 -10.57 15.80
CA SER A 12 -4.21 -10.62 17.11
C SER A 12 -5.06 -9.99 18.21
N GLY A 13 -5.82 -10.84 18.90
CA GLY A 13 -5.91 -10.91 20.36
C GLY A 13 -6.45 -9.70 21.14
N ALA A 14 -7.64 -9.87 21.71
CA ALA A 14 -8.23 -9.05 22.77
C ALA A 14 -7.31 -8.83 23.98
N PHE A 15 -7.29 -7.61 24.54
CA PHE A 15 -7.21 -7.34 25.99
C PHE A 15 -7.58 -5.88 26.32
N LEU A 16 -7.93 -5.66 27.60
CA LEU A 16 -8.93 -4.73 28.17
C LEU A 16 -8.51 -3.25 28.39
N LEU A 17 -9.57 -2.43 28.49
CA LEU A 17 -9.76 -1.06 29.03
C LEU A 17 -8.74 -0.49 30.04
N THR A 18 -8.45 0.82 29.92
CA THR A 18 -8.66 1.84 30.98
C THR A 18 -8.68 3.26 30.38
N ALA A 19 -9.60 4.10 30.87
CA ALA A 19 -9.75 5.52 30.53
C ALA A 19 -9.06 6.44 31.56
N CYS A 20 -8.63 7.64 31.12
CA CYS A 20 -8.45 8.92 31.83
C CYS A 20 -7.79 9.87 30.80
N GLY A 21 -8.21 11.10 30.46
CA GLY A 21 -8.87 12.19 31.19
C GLY A 21 -7.91 13.39 31.28
N GLY A 22 -8.20 14.52 30.61
CA GLY A 22 -7.51 15.82 30.86
C GLY A 22 -7.26 16.67 29.60
N GLY A 23 -7.84 17.88 29.51
CA GLY A 23 -7.87 18.71 28.29
C GLY A 23 -6.91 19.91 28.21
N GLY A 24 -7.08 20.74 27.18
CA GLY A 24 -6.60 22.13 27.14
C GLY A 24 -6.07 22.67 25.79
N ASN A 25 -6.97 23.28 25.00
CA ASN A 25 -6.87 24.41 24.05
C ASN A 25 -5.74 24.60 22.99
N ASN A 26 -6.19 24.55 21.73
CA ASN A 26 -6.09 25.52 20.60
C ASN A 26 -4.73 25.92 20.01
N ASN A 27 -4.32 25.25 18.92
CA ASN A 27 -4.34 25.72 17.52
C ASN A 27 -3.40 24.86 16.64
N GLN A 28 -3.70 23.57 16.49
CA GLN A 28 -3.08 22.71 15.51
C GLN A 28 -4.13 21.92 14.72
N THR A 29 -3.89 21.76 13.43
CA THR A 29 -4.76 21.06 12.50
C THR A 29 -4.89 19.58 12.91
N SER A 30 -5.99 19.26 13.59
CA SER A 30 -6.69 17.97 13.75
C SER A 30 -5.91 16.65 13.92
N PHE A 31 -4.72 16.67 14.53
CA PHE A 31 -4.11 15.48 15.15
C PHE A 31 -4.32 15.45 16.69
N ASP A 32 -4.86 16.52 17.27
CA ASP A 32 -4.84 16.80 18.73
C ASP A 32 -5.71 15.88 19.60
N SER A 33 -6.59 15.04 19.03
CA SER A 33 -7.41 14.10 19.82
C SER A 33 -6.88 12.67 19.85
N LYS A 34 -5.74 12.39 19.20
CA LYS A 34 -5.19 11.02 19.07
C LYS A 34 -3.94 10.87 19.91
N GLU A 35 -3.80 9.70 20.52
CA GLU A 35 -2.65 9.42 21.39
C GLU A 35 -1.40 9.26 20.51
N LYS A 36 -0.34 10.03 20.80
CA LYS A 36 0.96 9.78 20.17
C LYS A 36 1.44 8.39 20.57
N LEU A 37 1.88 7.60 19.59
CA LEU A 37 2.36 6.25 19.82
C LEU A 37 3.61 6.24 20.75
N ASP A 38 3.53 5.46 21.82
CA ASP A 38 4.60 5.28 22.80
C ASP A 38 5.60 4.21 22.31
N TYR A 39 6.80 4.64 21.90
CA TYR A 39 7.86 3.76 21.39
C TYR A 39 8.45 2.84 22.46
N THR A 40 8.22 3.09 23.75
CA THR A 40 8.74 2.22 24.84
C THR A 40 7.96 0.91 24.98
N LYS A 41 6.79 0.80 24.32
CA LYS A 41 5.90 -0.35 24.38
C LYS A 41 6.10 -1.26 23.17
N LYS A 42 6.30 -2.56 23.42
CA LYS A 42 6.57 -3.56 22.38
C LYS A 42 5.44 -3.65 21.35
N GLU A 43 4.20 -3.67 21.81
CA GLU A 43 2.99 -3.80 20.98
C GLU A 43 2.84 -2.64 19.99
N ASN A 44 3.39 -1.47 20.31
CA ASN A 44 3.34 -0.30 19.45
C ASN A 44 4.36 -0.36 18.30
N ILE A 45 5.46 -1.09 18.47
CA ILE A 45 6.47 -1.29 17.42
C ILE A 45 5.89 -2.07 16.23
N GLY A 46 5.01 -3.03 16.49
CA GLY A 46 4.29 -3.79 15.44
C GLY A 46 3.45 -2.90 14.53
N LEU A 47 2.74 -1.93 15.13
CA LEU A 47 1.88 -0.98 14.40
C LEU A 47 2.64 -0.10 13.38
N ILE A 48 3.96 0.03 13.54
CA ILE A 48 4.83 0.77 12.62
C ILE A 48 5.46 -0.18 11.61
N ASN A 49 5.99 -1.32 12.07
CA ASN A 49 6.79 -2.20 11.22
C ASN A 49 5.98 -2.85 10.10
N GLU A 50 4.78 -3.34 10.40
CA GLU A 50 3.93 -4.04 9.43
C GLU A 50 3.64 -3.16 8.20
N PRO A 51 3.05 -1.95 8.33
CA PRO A 51 2.76 -1.11 7.16
C PRO A 51 4.03 -0.64 6.45
N VAL A 52 5.12 -0.34 7.17
CA VAL A 52 6.37 0.11 6.55
C VAL A 52 7.04 -1.02 5.76
N VAL A 53 6.99 -2.26 6.24
CA VAL A 53 7.49 -3.44 5.51
C VAL A 53 6.65 -3.68 4.25
N ALA A 54 5.33 -3.63 4.35
CA ALA A 54 4.43 -3.82 3.20
C ALA A 54 4.70 -2.82 2.06
N ILE A 55 4.84 -1.52 2.39
CA ILE A 55 5.18 -0.50 1.38
C ILE A 55 6.66 -0.52 0.95
N SER A 56 7.51 -1.30 1.62
CA SER A 56 8.93 -1.44 1.26
C SER A 56 9.20 -2.57 0.28
N ASN A 57 8.19 -3.37 -0.05
CA ASN A 57 8.26 -4.53 -0.92
C ASN A 57 7.38 -4.34 -2.17
N GLU A 58 7.58 -5.14 -3.22
CA GLU A 58 6.66 -5.12 -4.37
C GLU A 58 5.44 -6.01 -4.20
N HIS A 59 5.63 -7.18 -3.57
CA HIS A 59 4.53 -8.11 -3.32
C HIS A 59 3.68 -7.64 -2.14
N ASP A 60 2.36 -7.74 -2.30
CA ASP A 60 1.35 -7.30 -1.32
C ASP A 60 1.56 -5.84 -0.87
N ASN A 61 1.97 -4.97 -1.80
CA ASN A 61 2.14 -3.54 -1.55
C ASN A 61 0.84 -2.79 -1.87
N PRO A 62 0.16 -2.20 -0.88
CA PRO A 62 -1.13 -1.56 -1.08
C PRO A 62 -1.07 -0.35 -2.04
N VAL A 63 0.09 0.29 -2.19
CA VAL A 63 0.27 1.38 -3.16
C VAL A 63 0.27 0.83 -4.59
N ILE A 64 1.02 -0.25 -4.83
CA ILE A 64 1.12 -0.88 -6.17
C ILE A 64 -0.23 -1.49 -6.56
N ASP A 65 -0.91 -2.16 -5.64
CA ASP A 65 -2.21 -2.79 -5.90
C ASP A 65 -3.24 -1.76 -6.36
N ILE A 66 -3.35 -0.65 -5.65
CA ILE A 66 -4.25 0.45 -5.99
C ILE A 66 -3.88 1.11 -7.32
N ILE A 67 -2.58 1.32 -7.58
CA ILE A 67 -2.11 1.82 -8.88
C ILE A 67 -2.58 0.88 -10.00
N THR A 68 -2.37 -0.43 -9.82
CA THR A 68 -2.68 -1.45 -10.82
C THR A 68 -4.17 -1.49 -11.12
N ILE A 69 -5.01 -1.55 -10.08
CA ILE A 69 -6.47 -1.53 -10.23
C ILE A 69 -6.94 -0.26 -10.93
N ALA A 70 -6.49 0.91 -10.46
CA ALA A 70 -6.94 2.17 -11.03
C ALA A 70 -6.50 2.33 -12.50
N GLN A 71 -5.30 1.88 -12.85
CA GLN A 71 -4.82 1.86 -14.23
C GLN A 71 -5.66 0.95 -15.12
N GLU A 72 -5.95 -0.25 -14.65
CA GLU A 72 -6.76 -1.21 -15.39
C GLU A 72 -8.18 -0.69 -15.60
N LEU A 73 -8.83 -0.17 -14.56
CA LEU A 73 -10.16 0.45 -14.66
C LEU A 73 -10.17 1.61 -15.65
N HIS A 74 -9.19 2.51 -15.56
CA HIS A 74 -9.08 3.63 -16.49
C HIS A 74 -8.89 3.14 -17.93
N TYR A 75 -8.00 2.18 -18.16
CA TYR A 75 -7.73 1.62 -19.49
C TYR A 75 -8.98 0.95 -20.08
N LEU A 76 -9.67 0.10 -19.31
CA LEU A 76 -10.83 -0.64 -19.79
C LEU A 76 -12.00 0.31 -20.13
N ILE A 77 -12.24 1.32 -19.31
CA ILE A 77 -13.33 2.28 -19.51
C ILE A 77 -13.01 3.30 -20.61
N SER A 78 -11.77 3.74 -20.71
CA SER A 78 -11.38 4.69 -21.76
C SER A 78 -11.41 4.09 -23.17
N ASN A 79 -11.39 2.75 -23.29
CA ASN A 79 -11.48 2.03 -24.57
C ASN A 79 -12.92 1.64 -24.98
N GLN A 80 -13.95 2.12 -24.26
CA GLN A 80 -15.37 1.82 -24.52
C GLN A 80 -15.88 2.24 -25.91
N ASP A 81 -15.14 3.07 -26.64
CA ASP A 81 -15.49 3.51 -28.00
C ASP A 81 -14.79 2.72 -29.12
N SER A 82 -14.00 1.69 -28.77
CA SER A 82 -13.61 0.70 -29.77
C SER A 82 -14.83 -0.19 -30.05
N SER A 83 -15.15 -0.44 -31.32
CA SER A 83 -16.35 -1.17 -31.79
C SER A 83 -16.54 -2.60 -31.24
N SER A 84 -15.67 -3.02 -30.32
CA SER A 84 -15.53 -4.37 -29.81
C SER A 84 -15.50 -4.43 -28.27
N TYR A 85 -15.63 -3.32 -27.54
CA TYR A 85 -15.58 -3.31 -26.06
C TYR A 85 -16.58 -2.34 -25.44
N THR A 86 -17.38 -2.79 -24.47
CA THR A 86 -18.20 -1.92 -23.61
C THR A 86 -18.01 -2.29 -22.16
N ALA A 87 -18.07 -1.33 -21.23
CA ALA A 87 -18.08 -1.62 -19.80
C ALA A 87 -19.44 -1.27 -19.21
N SER A 88 -19.98 -2.17 -18.39
CA SER A 88 -21.23 -1.98 -17.69
C SER A 88 -21.08 -2.36 -16.22
N CYS A 89 -21.79 -1.64 -15.37
CA CYS A 89 -21.93 -2.00 -13.95
C CYS A 89 -23.25 -2.76 -13.79
N GLN A 90 -23.28 -3.76 -12.90
CA GLN A 90 -24.54 -4.40 -12.49
C GLN A 90 -25.53 -3.37 -11.93
N SER A 91 -25.02 -2.39 -11.19
CA SER A 91 -25.73 -1.18 -10.76
C SER A 91 -24.75 -0.01 -10.66
N GLY A 92 -25.24 1.22 -10.73
CA GLY A 92 -24.39 2.41 -10.80
C GLY A 92 -23.95 2.69 -12.25
N SER A 93 -22.88 3.47 -12.43
CA SER A 93 -22.43 3.85 -13.77
C SER A 93 -20.93 4.10 -13.86
N THR A 94 -20.40 4.03 -15.09
CA THR A 94 -19.10 4.57 -15.45
C THR A 94 -19.26 5.73 -16.42
N THR A 95 -18.35 6.69 -16.42
CA THR A 95 -18.37 7.83 -17.34
C THR A 95 -16.94 8.18 -17.76
N LEU A 96 -16.68 8.20 -19.06
CA LEU A 96 -15.49 8.80 -19.64
C LEU A 96 -15.75 10.30 -19.82
N ASN A 97 -15.05 11.13 -19.07
CA ASN A 97 -15.18 12.58 -19.11
C ASN A 97 -14.41 13.17 -20.30
N LYS A 98 -14.77 14.41 -20.69
CA LYS A 98 -14.13 15.13 -21.81
C LYS A 98 -12.63 15.37 -21.63
N ASP A 99 -12.17 15.41 -20.38
CA ASP A 99 -10.75 15.58 -20.03
C ASP A 99 -9.98 14.25 -20.01
N GLY A 100 -10.62 13.14 -20.40
CA GLY A 100 -10.06 11.80 -20.40
C GLY A 100 -10.04 11.12 -19.03
N SER A 101 -10.57 11.75 -17.99
CA SER A 101 -10.75 11.08 -16.69
C SER A 101 -11.93 10.11 -16.72
N VAL A 102 -11.87 9.09 -15.89
CA VAL A 102 -12.93 8.10 -15.70
C VAL A 102 -13.58 8.33 -14.35
N THR A 103 -14.91 8.45 -14.31
CA THR A 103 -15.68 8.52 -13.07
C THR A 103 -16.51 7.26 -12.88
N LEU A 104 -16.41 6.67 -11.70
CA LEU A 104 -17.17 5.53 -11.23
C LEU A 104 -18.18 6.05 -10.21
N ASN A 105 -19.48 5.82 -10.47
CA ASN A 105 -20.54 6.20 -9.55
C ASN A 105 -21.21 4.94 -9.00
N ASN A 106 -20.73 4.48 -7.84
CA ASN A 106 -21.21 3.28 -7.16
C ASN A 106 -21.30 2.09 -8.13
N CYS A 107 -20.27 1.93 -8.96
CA CYS A 107 -20.23 0.91 -10.00
C CYS A 107 -20.03 -0.45 -9.35
N LYS A 108 -21.14 -1.20 -9.25
CA LYS A 108 -21.13 -2.56 -8.71
C LYS A 108 -20.75 -3.55 -9.80
N ASN A 109 -19.81 -4.45 -9.49
CA ASN A 109 -19.42 -5.60 -10.32
C ASN A 109 -19.21 -5.22 -11.79
N LEU A 110 -18.23 -4.35 -12.02
CA LEU A 110 -17.88 -3.90 -13.38
C LEU A 110 -17.59 -5.10 -14.29
N THR A 111 -18.28 -5.15 -15.41
CA THR A 111 -18.15 -6.19 -16.43
C THR A 111 -17.75 -5.54 -17.75
N ILE A 112 -16.73 -6.11 -18.39
CA ILE A 112 -16.32 -5.75 -19.74
C ILE A 112 -16.91 -6.75 -20.71
N TYR A 113 -17.61 -6.25 -21.72
CA TYR A 113 -18.14 -7.04 -22.82
C TYR A 113 -17.30 -6.80 -24.05
N SER A 114 -16.89 -7.89 -24.69
CA SER A 114 -16.23 -7.88 -25.98
C SER A 114 -16.90 -8.81 -26.98
N ASN A 115 -16.41 -8.82 -28.22
CA ASN A 115 -16.78 -9.81 -29.22
C ASN A 115 -16.45 -11.26 -28.83
N THR A 116 -15.54 -11.48 -27.87
CA THR A 116 -15.13 -12.80 -27.39
C THR A 116 -15.85 -13.23 -26.10
N GLY A 117 -16.73 -12.39 -25.56
CA GLY A 117 -17.54 -12.69 -24.37
C GLY A 117 -17.50 -11.57 -23.34
N SER A 118 -17.97 -11.86 -22.13
CA SER A 118 -17.94 -10.92 -21.01
C SER A 118 -16.99 -11.41 -19.93
N HIS A 119 -16.21 -10.52 -19.34
CA HIS A 119 -15.41 -10.81 -18.15
C HIS A 119 -15.71 -9.78 -17.06
N SER A 120 -15.92 -10.27 -15.84
CA SER A 120 -16.00 -9.42 -14.66
C SER A 120 -14.59 -8.95 -14.31
N VAL A 121 -14.43 -7.64 -14.07
CA VAL A 121 -13.14 -7.04 -13.69
C VAL A 121 -12.77 -7.44 -12.26
N PHE A 122 -13.79 -7.51 -11.41
CA PHE A 122 -13.67 -8.04 -10.05
C PHE A 122 -14.10 -9.51 -10.05
N GLY A 123 -13.53 -10.34 -9.17
CA GLY A 123 -13.83 -11.78 -9.12
C GLY A 123 -15.34 -12.08 -9.07
N GLN A 124 -15.77 -13.25 -9.55
CA GLN A 124 -17.19 -13.57 -9.69
C GLN A 124 -17.92 -13.78 -8.36
N ASP A 125 -17.18 -14.09 -7.28
CA ASP A 125 -17.76 -14.53 -6.00
C ASP A 125 -17.90 -13.39 -4.97
N GLU A 126 -17.43 -12.18 -5.28
CA GLU A 126 -17.45 -11.04 -4.36
C GLU A 126 -18.25 -9.87 -4.95
N VAL A 127 -19.07 -9.24 -4.10
CA VAL A 127 -19.72 -7.97 -4.46
C VAL A 127 -18.73 -6.84 -4.23
N VAL A 128 -18.29 -6.23 -5.33
CA VAL A 128 -17.36 -5.10 -5.31
C VAL A 128 -18.06 -3.86 -5.86
N ILE A 129 -17.99 -2.74 -5.13
CA ILE A 129 -18.50 -1.46 -5.58
C ILE A 129 -17.34 -0.47 -5.67
N ALA A 130 -17.05 0.01 -6.88
CA ALA A 130 -16.03 1.01 -7.11
C ALA A 130 -16.65 2.40 -7.31
N SER A 131 -16.06 3.42 -6.68
CA SER A 131 -16.50 4.81 -6.78
C SER A 131 -15.31 5.76 -6.89
N GLY A 132 -15.56 6.98 -7.35
CA GLY A 132 -14.58 8.06 -7.44
C GLY A 132 -14.08 8.34 -8.84
N THR A 133 -13.07 9.20 -8.96
CA THR A 133 -12.53 9.63 -10.25
C THR A 133 -11.06 9.23 -10.39
N ILE A 134 -10.74 8.68 -11.55
CA ILE A 134 -9.40 8.25 -11.95
C ILE A 134 -9.00 9.09 -13.17
N GLN A 135 -7.96 9.90 -13.02
CA GLN A 135 -7.29 10.53 -14.15
C GLN A 135 -5.99 9.80 -14.41
N ALA A 136 -5.75 9.40 -15.65
CA ALA A 136 -4.49 8.76 -16.05
C ALA A 136 -3.87 9.46 -17.25
N LYS A 137 -2.54 9.57 -17.24
CA LYS A 137 -1.74 9.99 -18.38
C LYS A 137 -0.71 8.92 -18.69
N LEU A 138 -0.88 8.27 -19.84
CA LEU A 138 0.02 7.23 -20.31
C LEU A 138 1.08 7.84 -21.24
N THR A 139 2.34 7.51 -20.98
CA THR A 139 3.48 7.83 -21.83
C THR A 139 4.19 6.54 -22.19
N ARG A 140 4.33 6.25 -23.48
CA ARG A 140 4.98 5.02 -23.95
C ARG A 140 6.01 5.33 -25.02
N THR A 141 7.23 4.85 -24.81
CA THR A 141 8.30 4.80 -25.80
C THR A 141 8.70 3.34 -26.03
N THR A 142 9.77 3.11 -26.79
CA THR A 142 10.32 1.77 -27.01
C THR A 142 10.91 1.16 -25.75
N THR A 143 11.46 1.97 -24.83
CA THR A 143 12.16 1.51 -23.63
C THR A 143 11.45 1.87 -22.33
N LEU A 144 10.41 2.70 -22.37
CA LEU A 144 9.74 3.21 -21.17
C LEU A 144 8.22 3.14 -21.31
N LYS A 145 7.56 2.68 -20.26
CA LYS A 145 6.12 2.79 -20.04
C LYS A 145 5.90 3.53 -18.73
N LYS A 146 5.27 4.68 -18.79
CA LYS A 146 4.95 5.49 -17.62
C LYS A 146 3.47 5.80 -17.58
N THR A 147 2.90 5.70 -16.39
CA THR A 147 1.52 6.11 -16.13
C THR A 147 1.51 7.02 -14.91
N ASP A 148 1.06 8.27 -15.11
CA ASP A 148 0.76 9.19 -14.02
C ASP A 148 -0.74 9.10 -13.71
N LEU A 149 -1.07 8.87 -12.44
CA LEU A 149 -2.44 8.78 -11.93
C LEU A 149 -2.75 9.93 -10.98
N THR A 150 -3.98 10.42 -11.03
CA THR A 150 -4.59 11.21 -9.96
C THR A 150 -5.90 10.54 -9.56
N LEU A 151 -6.01 10.17 -8.28
CA LEU A 151 -7.18 9.52 -7.70
C LEU A 151 -7.89 10.52 -6.80
N VAL A 152 -9.19 10.72 -7.04
CA VAL A 152 -10.05 11.64 -6.28
C VAL A 152 -11.23 10.86 -5.72
N ASN A 153 -11.26 10.74 -4.40
CA ASN A 153 -12.24 9.96 -3.63
C ASN A 153 -12.44 8.56 -4.22
N PHE A 154 -11.34 7.94 -4.69
CA PHE A 154 -11.40 6.61 -5.25
C PHE A 154 -11.64 5.62 -4.11
N SER A 155 -12.64 4.76 -4.25
CA SER A 155 -12.94 3.77 -3.22
C SER A 155 -13.30 2.42 -3.83
N ILE A 156 -12.91 1.37 -3.13
CA ILE A 156 -13.31 0.00 -3.39
C ILE A 156 -14.03 -0.47 -2.14
N ASP A 157 -15.31 -0.77 -2.30
CA ASP A 157 -16.19 -1.22 -1.22
C ASP A 157 -16.50 -2.70 -1.41
N LEU A 158 -16.13 -3.51 -0.42
CA LEU A 158 -16.45 -4.93 -0.31
C LEU A 158 -17.57 -5.16 0.71
N ALA A 159 -17.95 -6.42 0.93
CA ALA A 159 -18.96 -6.76 1.94
C ALA A 159 -18.58 -6.27 3.35
N ASP A 160 -17.33 -6.54 3.75
CA ASP A 160 -16.88 -6.39 5.14
C ASP A 160 -15.93 -5.20 5.34
N GLU A 161 -15.50 -4.55 4.26
CA GLU A 161 -14.51 -3.48 4.33
C GLU A 161 -14.61 -2.47 3.19
N THR A 162 -13.96 -1.32 3.38
CA THR A 162 -13.83 -0.27 2.36
C THR A 162 -12.41 0.27 2.34
N ALA A 163 -11.79 0.30 1.17
CA ALA A 163 -10.58 1.08 0.91
C ALA A 163 -10.95 2.43 0.30
N LEU A 164 -10.43 3.53 0.83
CA LEU A 164 -10.56 4.87 0.28
C LEU A 164 -9.18 5.47 0.01
N VAL A 165 -9.06 6.10 -1.16
CA VAL A 165 -7.80 6.53 -1.71
C VAL A 165 -7.91 7.92 -2.30
N ASN A 166 -6.94 8.77 -1.98
CA ASN A 166 -6.73 10.06 -2.60
C ASN A 166 -5.25 10.31 -2.86
N GLY A 167 -4.89 10.85 -4.01
CA GLY A 167 -3.51 11.30 -4.23
C GLY A 167 -3.05 11.21 -5.67
N LYS A 168 -1.76 11.51 -5.84
CA LYS A 168 -1.06 11.42 -7.13
C LYS A 168 0.02 10.36 -7.04
N LEU A 169 -0.01 9.46 -8.01
CA LEU A 169 0.81 8.26 -8.06
C LEU A 169 1.42 8.16 -9.45
N SER A 170 2.62 7.61 -9.57
CA SER A 170 3.16 7.24 -10.88
C SER A 170 3.81 5.88 -10.84
N SER A 171 3.62 5.10 -11.90
CA SER A 171 4.41 3.90 -12.17
C SER A 171 5.19 4.09 -13.46
N THR A 172 6.46 3.68 -13.44
CA THR A 172 7.35 3.73 -14.59
C THR A 172 8.10 2.41 -14.72
N SER A 173 7.87 1.69 -15.81
CA SER A 173 8.66 0.52 -16.20
C SER A 173 9.68 0.92 -17.27
N THR A 174 10.95 0.70 -17.00
CA THR A 174 12.07 1.05 -17.89
C THR A 174 12.86 -0.21 -18.25
N SER A 175 12.96 -0.53 -19.55
CA SER A 175 13.93 -1.50 -20.06
C SER A 175 15.30 -0.83 -20.17
N ILE A 176 16.25 -1.29 -19.35
CA ILE A 176 17.63 -0.79 -19.35
C ILE A 176 18.41 -1.46 -20.47
N ASN A 177 18.22 -2.77 -20.62
CA ASN A 177 18.72 -3.60 -21.71
C ASN A 177 17.85 -4.86 -21.86
N SER A 178 18.27 -5.82 -22.69
CA SER A 178 17.53 -7.07 -22.93
C SER A 178 17.40 -7.99 -21.71
N ASP A 179 18.22 -7.78 -20.68
CA ASP A 179 18.27 -8.62 -19.48
C ASP A 179 17.75 -7.90 -18.24
N ASN A 180 17.80 -6.57 -18.19
CA ASN A 180 17.54 -5.79 -17.00
C ASN A 180 16.41 -4.78 -17.24
N TYR A 181 15.46 -4.77 -16.32
CA TYR A 181 14.40 -3.76 -16.27
C TYR A 181 14.25 -3.21 -14.86
N GLN A 182 13.69 -2.01 -14.78
CA GLN A 182 13.38 -1.35 -13.53
C GLN A 182 11.90 -0.96 -13.52
N ASP A 183 11.22 -1.28 -12.43
CA ASP A 183 9.92 -0.72 -12.10
C ASP A 183 10.09 0.31 -10.97
N LEU A 184 9.52 1.48 -11.18
CA LEU A 184 9.59 2.62 -10.26
C LEU A 184 8.17 3.09 -9.94
N PHE A 185 7.81 3.06 -8.66
CA PHE A 185 6.55 3.55 -8.12
C PHE A 185 6.81 4.76 -7.25
N GLU A 186 6.08 5.85 -7.47
CA GLU A 186 6.27 7.11 -6.75
C GLU A 186 4.96 7.71 -6.29
N ALA A 187 5.00 8.37 -5.13
CA ALA A 187 3.87 9.14 -4.60
C ALA A 187 4.38 10.39 -3.85
N ASN A 188 4.04 11.58 -4.35
CA ASN A 188 4.36 12.82 -3.64
C ASN A 188 3.52 12.96 -2.37
N GLN A 189 2.23 12.68 -2.50
CA GLN A 189 1.28 12.58 -1.39
C GLN A 189 0.16 11.61 -1.79
N PHE A 190 -0.05 10.62 -0.95
CA PHE A 190 -1.05 9.57 -1.11
C PHE A 190 -1.68 9.28 0.24
N THR A 191 -3.01 9.33 0.30
CA THR A 191 -3.79 8.96 1.48
C THR A 191 -4.52 7.66 1.18
N TYR A 192 -4.30 6.68 2.04
CA TYR A 192 -5.02 5.42 2.08
C TYR A 192 -5.77 5.32 3.39
N LYS A 193 -7.04 4.94 3.32
CA LYS A 193 -7.86 4.68 4.50
C LYS A 193 -8.55 3.35 4.32
N HIS A 194 -8.42 2.48 5.30
CA HIS A 194 -9.15 1.23 5.37
C HIS A 194 -10.19 1.33 6.48
N LEU A 195 -11.42 0.94 6.14
CA LEU A 195 -12.56 0.91 7.03
C LEU A 195 -13.04 -0.53 7.16
N ASP A 196 -12.88 -1.09 8.36
CA ASP A 196 -13.47 -2.37 8.72
C ASP A 196 -14.93 -2.12 9.15
N LYS A 197 -15.87 -2.75 8.44
CA LYS A 197 -17.31 -2.59 8.68
C LYS A 197 -17.79 -3.44 9.85
N LEU A 198 -17.05 -4.49 10.21
CA LEU A 198 -17.36 -5.43 11.28
C LEU A 198 -16.76 -4.96 12.61
N ASP A 199 -15.54 -4.42 12.58
CA ASP A 199 -14.83 -3.89 13.74
C ASP A 199 -14.18 -2.54 13.46
N LYS A 200 -14.91 -1.46 13.81
CA LYS A 200 -14.43 -0.08 13.64
C LYS A 200 -13.13 0.24 14.39
N THR A 201 -12.70 -0.58 15.33
CA THR A 201 -11.42 -0.37 16.04
C THR A 201 -10.21 -0.71 15.17
N ASN A 202 -10.41 -1.47 14.08
CA ASN A 202 -9.38 -1.81 13.10
C ASN A 202 -9.26 -0.79 11.96
N ASN A 203 -10.10 0.26 11.97
CA ASN A 203 -9.97 1.35 11.02
C ASN A 203 -8.57 1.96 11.09
N LEU A 204 -7.95 2.13 9.93
CA LEU A 204 -6.63 2.70 9.81
C LEU A 204 -6.56 3.75 8.71
N GLN A 205 -5.61 4.68 8.86
CA GLN A 205 -5.32 5.69 7.86
C GLN A 205 -3.81 5.84 7.74
N TYR A 206 -3.33 5.85 6.50
CA TYR A 206 -1.94 6.08 6.15
C TYR A 206 -1.85 7.27 5.19
N ILE A 207 -0.91 8.15 5.47
CA ILE A 207 -0.52 9.24 4.59
C ILE A 207 0.95 9.02 4.25
N LEU A 208 1.20 8.78 2.97
CA LEU A 208 2.51 8.52 2.41
C LEU A 208 2.97 9.76 1.65
N ASN A 209 4.10 10.33 2.04
CA ASN A 209 4.71 11.48 1.36
C ASN A 209 6.10 11.13 0.85
N ASN A 210 6.49 11.78 -0.27
CA ASN A 210 7.81 11.65 -0.87
C ASN A 210 8.26 10.20 -1.06
N TYR A 211 7.33 9.32 -1.40
CA TYR A 211 7.57 7.90 -1.54
C TYR A 211 8.15 7.54 -2.89
N SER A 212 9.13 6.65 -2.87
CA SER A 212 9.62 5.95 -4.05
C SER A 212 9.93 4.52 -3.70
N LEU A 213 9.51 3.58 -4.54
CA LEU A 213 9.95 2.19 -4.55
C LEU A 213 10.50 1.88 -5.95
N ALA A 214 11.79 1.57 -6.02
CA ALA A 214 12.44 1.13 -7.24
C ALA A 214 12.81 -0.35 -7.11
N SER A 215 12.37 -1.17 -8.05
CA SER A 215 12.74 -2.58 -8.14
C SER A 215 13.49 -2.85 -9.42
N ASN A 216 14.67 -3.43 -9.29
CA ASN A 216 15.54 -3.76 -10.41
C ASN A 216 15.54 -5.27 -10.56
N ASN A 217 15.21 -5.72 -11.77
CA ASN A 217 15.01 -7.12 -12.08
C ASN A 217 16.00 -7.55 -13.17
N SER A 218 16.67 -8.70 -12.95
CA SER A 218 17.51 -9.36 -13.96
C SER A 218 16.84 -10.64 -14.42
N ILE A 219 16.54 -10.74 -15.73
CA ILE A 219 15.84 -11.89 -16.32
C ILE A 219 16.72 -13.15 -16.24
N SER A 220 18.00 -13.05 -16.62
CA SER A 220 18.92 -14.18 -16.65
C SER A 220 19.26 -14.73 -15.27
N LYS A 221 19.32 -13.87 -14.25
CA LYS A 221 19.64 -14.27 -12.87
C LYS A 221 18.41 -14.55 -12.03
N GLY A 222 17.25 -14.00 -12.39
CA GLY A 222 16.04 -13.99 -11.58
C GLY A 222 16.11 -13.03 -10.39
N ASN A 223 17.26 -12.42 -10.10
CA ASN A 223 17.44 -11.57 -8.93
C ASN A 223 16.60 -10.30 -9.02
N ILE A 224 16.11 -9.87 -7.85
CA ILE A 224 15.27 -8.69 -7.66
C ILE A 224 15.87 -7.85 -6.55
N ASP A 225 16.16 -6.59 -6.82
CA ASP A 225 16.67 -5.62 -5.84
C ASP A 225 15.68 -4.46 -5.70
N SER A 226 14.99 -4.41 -4.55
CA SER A 226 13.96 -3.43 -4.23
C SER A 226 14.47 -2.41 -3.21
N LYS A 227 14.32 -1.12 -3.53
CA LYS A 227 14.72 -0.01 -2.66
C LYS A 227 13.53 0.93 -2.48
N ALA A 228 13.06 1.05 -1.25
CA ALA A 228 11.98 1.97 -0.92
C ALA A 228 12.45 3.07 0.02
N LYS A 229 11.85 4.25 -0.08
CA LYS A 229 12.01 5.33 0.89
C LYS A 229 10.76 6.21 0.89
N GLY A 230 10.55 6.91 1.99
CA GLY A 230 9.48 7.90 2.09
C GLY A 230 9.17 8.28 3.53
N GLU A 231 8.09 9.02 3.69
CA GLU A 231 7.54 9.41 4.98
C GLU A 231 6.17 8.78 5.14
N LEU A 232 5.96 8.03 6.21
CA LEU A 232 4.68 7.43 6.55
C LEU A 232 4.14 8.06 7.82
N THR A 233 2.98 8.69 7.71
CA THR A 233 2.16 9.03 8.88
C THR A 233 1.01 8.04 8.97
N GLY A 234 0.89 7.38 10.11
CA GLY A 234 -0.12 6.35 10.33
C GLY A 234 -0.98 6.62 11.53
N GLU A 235 -2.24 6.23 11.41
CA GLU A 235 -3.22 6.21 12.48
C GLU A 235 -3.84 4.83 12.55
N VAL A 236 -3.61 4.13 13.66
CA VAL A 236 -4.08 2.76 13.87
C VAL A 236 -4.53 2.64 15.33
N LYS A 237 -5.72 2.09 15.58
CA LYS A 237 -6.27 1.91 16.94
C LYS A 237 -6.22 3.21 17.79
N ALA A 238 -6.58 4.34 17.18
CA ALA A 238 -6.53 5.69 17.76
C ALA A 238 -5.12 6.19 18.19
N LYS A 239 -4.05 5.49 17.80
CA LYS A 239 -2.66 5.90 17.99
C LYS A 239 -2.09 6.46 16.70
N ALA A 240 -1.33 7.54 16.80
CA ALA A 240 -0.69 8.19 15.66
C ALA A 240 0.84 8.06 15.72
N PHE A 241 1.46 7.80 14.57
CA PHE A 241 2.91 7.81 14.38
C PHE A 241 3.29 8.52 13.08
N SER A 242 4.52 9.01 12.99
CA SER A 242 5.05 9.63 11.78
C SER A 242 6.54 9.29 11.66
N VAL A 243 6.91 8.59 10.59
CA VAL A 243 8.26 8.05 10.43
C VAL A 243 8.83 8.32 9.05
N ASN A 244 10.14 8.53 8.99
CA ASN A 244 10.92 8.36 7.78
C ASN A 244 11.31 6.88 7.67
N PHE A 245 11.31 6.34 6.46
CA PHE A 245 11.84 5.01 6.21
C PHE A 245 12.74 4.95 4.98
N ASN A 246 13.66 3.98 5.01
CA ASN A 246 14.54 3.65 3.90
C ASN A 246 14.89 2.15 3.94
N SER A 247 14.58 1.43 2.87
CA SER A 247 14.73 0.00 2.73
C SER A 247 15.64 -0.38 1.56
N ASN A 248 16.28 -1.53 1.71
CA ASN A 248 16.96 -2.25 0.65
C ASN A 248 16.72 -3.75 0.87
N PHE A 249 15.96 -4.38 -0.02
CA PHE A 249 15.69 -5.80 -0.06
C PHE A 249 16.26 -6.39 -1.35
N ALA A 250 16.88 -7.57 -1.22
CA ALA A 250 17.32 -8.37 -2.36
C ALA A 250 16.64 -9.73 -2.27
N PHE A 251 16.22 -10.28 -3.40
CA PHE A 251 15.63 -11.60 -3.54
C PHE A 251 16.34 -12.37 -4.66
N ASN A 252 16.49 -13.68 -4.50
CA ASN A 252 17.16 -14.49 -5.53
C ASN A 252 16.26 -14.79 -6.73
N ASN A 253 14.94 -14.68 -6.56
CA ASN A 253 13.93 -14.99 -7.58
C ASN A 253 12.55 -14.43 -7.16
N ALA A 254 11.61 -14.43 -8.10
CA ALA A 254 10.23 -14.00 -7.86
C ALA A 254 9.50 -14.83 -6.78
N LYS A 255 9.79 -16.12 -6.66
CA LYS A 255 9.18 -16.95 -5.61
C LYS A 255 9.64 -16.53 -4.22
N ASP A 256 10.91 -16.14 -4.06
CA ASP A 256 11.42 -15.59 -2.81
C ASP A 256 10.74 -14.26 -2.48
N LEU A 257 10.51 -13.40 -3.47
CA LEU A 257 9.74 -12.16 -3.33
C LEU A 257 8.30 -12.43 -2.85
N GLU A 258 7.57 -13.32 -3.53
CA GLU A 258 6.18 -13.71 -3.19
C GLU A 258 6.06 -14.32 -1.78
N ASN A 259 7.08 -15.06 -1.34
CA ASN A 259 7.07 -15.68 -0.02
C ASN A 259 7.67 -14.78 1.08
N MET A 260 8.03 -13.53 0.76
CA MET A 260 8.79 -12.61 1.60
C MET A 260 10.03 -13.28 2.21
N LYS A 261 10.90 -13.86 1.38
CA LYS A 261 12.16 -14.50 1.78
C LYS A 261 13.34 -13.75 1.15
N PRO A 262 13.65 -12.53 1.61
CA PRO A 262 14.79 -11.80 1.08
C PRO A 262 16.07 -12.62 1.28
N SER A 263 17.05 -12.47 0.38
CA SER A 263 18.42 -12.97 0.55
C SER A 263 19.34 -11.92 1.18
N GLN A 264 18.93 -10.65 1.16
CA GLN A 264 19.45 -9.56 1.98
C GLN A 264 18.31 -8.60 2.33
N ALA A 265 18.29 -8.10 3.56
CA ALA A 265 17.33 -7.07 3.95
C ALA A 265 17.93 -6.08 4.94
N LYS A 266 17.67 -4.80 4.71
CA LYS A 266 17.87 -3.71 5.67
C LYS A 266 16.76 -2.69 5.51
N LEU A 267 16.02 -2.43 6.57
CA LEU A 267 15.01 -1.38 6.67
C LEU A 267 15.31 -0.55 7.91
N ASN A 268 15.40 0.77 7.73
CA ASN A 268 15.57 1.74 8.80
C ASN A 268 14.31 2.60 8.87
N ILE A 269 13.81 2.79 10.07
CA ILE A 269 12.60 3.56 10.38
C ILE A 269 12.95 4.52 11.51
N GLU A 270 12.67 5.81 11.35
CA GLU A 270 12.99 6.84 12.34
C GLU A 270 11.77 7.73 12.59
N ASP A 271 11.42 8.00 13.86
CA ASP A 271 10.39 8.98 14.19
C ASP A 271 10.82 10.36 13.67
N ILE A 272 9.96 11.00 12.89
CA ILE A 272 10.20 12.33 12.31
C ILE A 272 10.43 13.37 13.41
N ASN A 273 9.77 13.21 14.56
CA ASN A 273 9.81 14.17 15.66
C ASN A 273 10.90 13.89 16.67
N ASN A 274 11.43 12.66 16.72
CA ASN A 274 12.49 12.27 17.64
C ASN A 274 13.33 11.13 17.06
N LYS A 275 14.43 11.46 16.39
CA LYS A 275 15.32 10.47 15.76
C LYS A 275 15.97 9.46 16.72
N GLN A 276 15.89 9.71 18.04
CA GLN A 276 16.30 8.74 19.05
C GLN A 276 15.32 7.58 19.20
N ASN A 277 14.11 7.73 18.65
CA ASN A 277 13.15 6.66 18.44
C ASN A 277 13.36 6.07 17.04
N SER A 278 13.80 4.82 16.96
CA SER A 278 14.11 4.19 15.68
C SER A 278 13.89 2.69 15.71
N ILE A 279 13.64 2.11 14.54
CA ILE A 279 13.51 0.67 14.34
C ILE A 279 14.40 0.28 13.16
N VAL A 280 15.18 -0.77 13.34
CA VAL A 280 16.05 -1.34 12.31
C VAL A 280 15.71 -2.81 12.14
N ILE A 281 15.30 -3.18 10.93
CA ILE A 281 14.98 -4.56 10.56
C ILE A 281 16.02 -5.04 9.57
N THR A 282 16.71 -6.13 9.92
CA THR A 282 17.73 -6.75 9.06
C THR A 282 17.51 -8.23 8.92
N GLN A 283 18.06 -8.84 7.88
CA GLN A 283 18.08 -10.29 7.78
C GLN A 283 19.14 -10.92 8.69
N THR A 284 18.78 -12.02 9.36
CA THR A 284 19.71 -12.89 10.09
C THR A 284 20.38 -13.91 9.17
N ILE A 285 21.44 -14.55 9.65
CA ILE A 285 22.13 -15.65 8.95
C ILE A 285 21.17 -16.81 8.61
N ASN A 286 20.18 -17.07 9.47
CA ASN A 286 19.18 -18.13 9.28
C ASN A 286 17.99 -17.69 8.39
N GLY A 287 18.06 -16.50 7.79
CA GLY A 287 17.05 -15.98 6.87
C GLY A 287 15.85 -15.30 7.53
N GLN A 288 15.76 -15.27 8.87
CA GLN A 288 14.69 -14.60 9.62
C GLN A 288 14.91 -13.09 9.71
N ALA A 289 13.85 -12.33 10.04
CA ALA A 289 13.92 -10.89 10.32
C ALA A 289 14.39 -10.65 11.75
N LEU A 290 15.46 -9.87 11.93
CA LEU A 290 15.92 -9.33 13.21
C LEU A 290 15.44 -7.89 13.34
N ILE A 291 14.57 -7.65 14.31
CA ILE A 291 14.04 -6.32 14.62
C ILE A 291 14.80 -5.79 15.83
N ASN A 292 15.38 -4.59 15.70
CA ASN A 292 15.93 -3.81 16.80
C ASN A 292 15.08 -2.55 16.93
N ALA A 293 14.62 -2.22 18.14
CA ALA A 293 13.82 -1.04 18.39
C ALA A 293 14.42 -0.23 19.54
N TYR A 294 14.43 1.08 19.37
CA TYR A 294 14.99 2.04 20.30
C TYR A 294 13.96 3.12 20.61
N ALA A 295 13.84 3.48 21.89
CA ALA A 295 13.09 4.63 22.36
C ALA A 295 14.03 5.52 23.17
N ASN A 296 14.20 6.78 22.75
CA ASN A 296 15.17 7.70 23.33
C ASN A 296 16.59 7.09 23.43
N ASN A 297 17.06 6.43 22.36
CA ASN A 297 18.34 5.71 22.27
C ASN A 297 18.51 4.50 23.21
N HIS A 298 17.47 4.09 23.93
CA HIS A 298 17.49 2.89 24.77
C HIS A 298 16.76 1.75 24.08
N THR A 299 17.29 0.54 24.17
CA THR A 299 16.63 -0.65 23.64
C THR A 299 15.25 -0.83 24.28
N VAL A 300 14.23 -0.96 23.45
CA VAL A 300 12.86 -1.22 23.90
C VAL A 300 12.77 -2.63 24.49
N THR A 301 12.06 -2.77 25.62
CA THR A 301 11.93 -4.07 26.28
C THR A 301 11.27 -5.09 25.34
N GLY A 302 11.88 -6.27 25.22
CA GLY A 302 11.46 -7.32 24.28
C GLY A 302 12.17 -7.27 22.91
N PHE A 303 13.10 -6.33 22.71
CA PHE A 303 14.00 -6.28 21.55
C PHE A 303 15.48 -6.46 21.97
N PRO A 304 16.36 -6.99 21.08
CA PRO A 304 16.06 -7.44 19.73
C PRO A 304 15.12 -8.64 19.68
N GLN A 305 14.32 -8.73 18.62
CA GLN A 305 13.39 -9.85 18.40
C GLN A 305 13.60 -10.43 17.01
N THR A 306 13.61 -11.76 16.92
CA THR A 306 13.65 -12.49 15.65
C THR A 306 12.28 -13.06 15.32
N ILE A 307 11.80 -12.84 14.09
CA ILE A 307 10.55 -13.40 13.57
C ILE A 307 10.74 -13.91 12.14
N ASP A 308 9.83 -14.75 11.68
CA ASP A 308 9.75 -15.10 10.26
C ASP A 308 9.18 -13.90 9.49
N TRP A 309 9.75 -13.60 8.33
CA TRP A 309 9.34 -12.45 7.51
C TRP A 309 7.86 -12.46 7.13
N ILE A 310 7.29 -13.65 6.93
CA ILE A 310 5.87 -13.80 6.60
C ILE A 310 4.95 -13.27 7.72
N LYS A 311 5.44 -13.12 8.96
CA LYS A 311 4.65 -12.61 10.09
C LYS A 311 4.42 -11.09 10.04
N PHE A 312 4.97 -10.38 9.05
CA PHE A 312 4.58 -9.00 8.77
C PHE A 312 3.27 -8.90 7.97
N TYR A 313 2.72 -10.03 7.50
CA TYR A 313 1.49 -10.15 6.69
C TYR A 313 0.41 -10.99 7.37
#